data_AF-A0A8H7XX52-F1
#
_entry.id   AF-A0A8H7XX52-F1
#
_cell.length_a   1.000
_cell.length_b   1.000
_cell.length_c   1.000
_cell.angle_alpha   90.00
_cell.angle_beta   90.00
_cell.angle_gamma   90.00
#
_symmetry.space_group_name_H-M   'P 1'
#
loop_
_entity.id
_entity.type
_entity.pdbx_description
1 polymer ?
#
loop_
_entity_poly.entity_id
_entity_poly.type
_entity_poly.pdbx_seq_one_letter_code
_entity_poly.pdbx_strand_id
1 'polypeptide(L)'
;MDRLMWKPGWVEAPNDEFQARLRAELDKEPDKGWVADGNYDRRGGLVALEESTDIIWLDPPLVLYLPRLIWRTFLRLFRLREPCSAGCFERPTEVFFSKESIVWWCISNHWKVRARNEGRMRELGIENGTSPRRRMRRLGGWGAELKKWLQEVEQMIHSKQE
;
A
#
# COMPACT_ATOMS: atom_id res chain seq x y z
N MET A 1 -2.78 4.19 6.45
CA MET A 1 -2.72 3.50 7.78
C MET A 1 -1.47 3.84 8.61
N ASP A 2 -0.31 4.14 8.00
CA ASP A 2 0.94 4.41 8.75
C ASP A 2 0.79 5.44 9.87
N ARG A 3 0.00 6.50 9.64
CA ARG A 3 -0.26 7.56 10.63
C ARG A 3 -0.91 7.05 11.92
N LEU A 4 -1.66 5.95 11.85
CA LEU A 4 -2.33 5.36 13.01
C LEU A 4 -1.39 4.41 13.77
N MET A 5 -0.46 3.77 13.04
CA MET A 5 0.44 2.75 13.55
C MET A 5 1.64 3.32 14.30
N TRP A 6 2.23 4.40 13.79
CA TRP A 6 3.47 4.92 14.33
C TRP A 6 3.21 6.05 15.32
N LYS A 7 3.75 5.91 16.53
CA LYS A 7 3.83 6.97 17.54
C LYS A 7 5.06 7.85 17.28
N PRO A 8 5.14 9.06 17.90
CA PRO A 8 6.34 9.88 17.86
C PRO A 8 7.60 9.07 18.22
N GLY A 9 8.67 9.29 17.47
CA GLY A 9 9.92 8.51 17.62
C GLY A 9 9.92 7.14 16.94
N TRP A 10 8.97 6.88 16.02
CA TRP A 10 8.87 5.59 15.29
C TRP A 10 8.66 4.39 16.21
N VAL A 11 7.90 4.60 17.29
CA VAL A 11 7.49 3.51 18.17
C VAL A 11 6.22 2.90 17.60
N GLU A 12 6.26 1.60 17.36
CA GLU A 12 5.10 0.83 16.89
C GLU A 12 4.00 0.82 17.97
N ALA A 13 2.77 1.16 17.59
CA ALA A 13 1.63 1.01 18.47
C ALA A 13 1.33 -0.49 18.70
N PRO A 14 0.94 -0.88 19.93
CA PRO A 14 0.34 -2.20 20.17
C PRO A 14 -0.81 -2.50 19.21
N ASN A 15 -0.97 -3.76 18.83
CA ASN A 15 -1.94 -4.18 17.83
C ASN A 15 -3.39 -3.81 18.19
N ASP A 16 -3.75 -3.93 19.47
CA ASP A 16 -5.06 -3.56 20.03
C ASP A 16 -5.30 -2.05 19.94
N GLU A 17 -4.29 -1.24 20.28
CA GLU A 17 -4.36 0.21 20.14
C GLU A 17 -4.49 0.65 18.67
N PHE A 18 -3.71 0.04 17.78
CA PHE A 18 -3.82 0.29 16.34
C PHE A 18 -5.19 -0.09 15.79
N GLN A 19 -5.71 -1.26 16.17
CA GLN A 19 -7.02 -1.73 15.74
C GLN A 19 -8.13 -0.79 16.23
N ALA A 20 -8.07 -0.33 17.48
CA ALA A 20 -9.04 0.63 18.02
C ALA A 20 -9.01 1.97 17.26
N ARG A 21 -7.81 2.50 16.99
CA ARG A 21 -7.63 3.73 16.19
C ARG A 21 -8.14 3.56 14.76
N LEU A 22 -7.85 2.43 14.13
CA LEU A 22 -8.33 2.12 12.80
C LEU A 22 -9.85 2.05 12.76
N ARG A 23 -10.47 1.33 13.71
CA ARG A 23 -11.93 1.23 13.79
C ARG A 23 -12.58 2.60 13.94
N ALA A 24 -12.06 3.43 14.84
CA ALA A 24 -12.57 4.78 15.05
C ALA A 24 -12.50 5.65 13.77
N GLU A 25 -11.46 5.50 12.95
CA GLU A 25 -11.35 6.26 11.69
C GLU A 25 -12.27 5.69 10.61
N LEU A 26 -12.44 4.37 10.53
CA LEU A 26 -13.37 3.74 9.58
C LEU A 26 -14.84 4.09 9.87
N ASP A 27 -15.21 4.23 11.14
CA ASP A 27 -16.58 4.54 11.59
C ASP A 27 -16.94 6.02 11.54
N LYS A 28 -15.98 6.89 11.22
CA LYS A 28 -16.14 8.35 11.33
C LYS A 28 -17.16 8.93 10.35
N GLU A 29 -17.23 8.38 9.14
CA GLU A 29 -18.12 8.85 8.07
C GLU A 29 -18.83 7.65 7.40
N PRO A 30 -19.84 7.05 8.05
CA PRO A 30 -20.48 5.81 7.58
C PRO A 30 -21.12 5.95 6.19
N ASP A 31 -21.56 7.15 5.83
CA ASP A 31 -22.27 7.43 4.57
C ASP A 31 -21.36 7.80 3.39
N LYS A 32 -20.08 8.11 3.63
CA LYS A 32 -19.13 8.57 2.58
C LYS A 32 -18.16 7.47 2.13
N GLY A 33 -18.06 6.38 2.88
CA GLY A 33 -17.07 5.33 2.64
C GLY A 33 -15.65 5.77 2.98
N TRP A 34 -14.68 4.88 2.78
CA TRP A 34 -13.28 5.11 3.15
C TRP A 34 -12.33 4.49 2.12
N VAL A 35 -11.11 5.04 2.07
CA VAL A 35 -9.98 4.45 1.35
C VAL A 35 -8.86 4.21 2.36
N ALA A 36 -8.42 2.97 2.46
CA ALA A 36 -7.35 2.59 3.37
C ALA A 36 -6.11 2.16 2.60
N ASP A 37 -4.96 2.76 2.93
CA ASP A 37 -3.66 2.43 2.35
C ASP A 37 -2.74 1.77 3.40
N GLY A 38 -2.11 0.65 3.06
CA GLY A 38 -1.17 -0.04 3.95
C GLY A 38 -1.23 -1.55 3.82
N ASN A 39 -0.30 -2.23 4.49
CA ASN A 39 -0.20 -3.69 4.52
C ASN A 39 -0.19 -4.21 5.97
N TYR A 40 -1.11 -3.72 6.80
CA TYR A 40 -1.18 -4.04 8.24
C TYR A 40 -2.10 -5.21 8.57
N ASP A 41 -2.48 -6.03 7.60
CA ASP A 41 -3.41 -7.16 7.78
C ASP A 41 -2.97 -8.11 8.92
N ARG A 42 -1.66 -8.32 9.09
CA ARG A 42 -1.09 -9.17 10.15
C ARG A 42 -0.82 -8.44 11.47
N ARG A 43 -1.09 -7.13 11.53
CA ARG A 43 -0.79 -6.23 12.67
C ARG A 43 -2.05 -5.46 13.11
N GLY A 44 -3.21 -6.12 13.13
CA GLY A 44 -4.48 -5.51 13.54
C GLY A 44 -5.24 -4.75 12.45
N GLY A 45 -4.74 -4.72 11.21
CA GLY A 45 -5.38 -4.04 10.06
C GLY A 45 -6.34 -4.91 9.25
N LEU A 46 -6.58 -6.16 9.66
CA LEU A 46 -7.40 -7.12 8.90
C LEU A 46 -8.83 -6.63 8.67
N VAL A 47 -9.39 -5.87 9.61
CA VAL A 47 -10.74 -5.30 9.53
C VAL A 47 -10.96 -4.49 8.24
N ALA A 48 -9.97 -3.70 7.81
CA ALA A 48 -10.07 -2.96 6.56
C ALA A 48 -10.13 -3.89 5.34
N LEU A 49 -9.40 -5.01 5.35
CA LEU A 49 -9.45 -5.96 4.25
C LEU A 49 -10.78 -6.71 4.17
N GLU A 50 -11.37 -7.04 5.33
CA GLU A 50 -12.64 -7.77 5.44
C GLU A 50 -13.85 -6.90 5.09
N GLU A 51 -13.84 -5.63 5.49
CA GLU A 51 -14.93 -4.69 5.29
C GLU A 51 -14.86 -3.96 3.95
N SER A 52 -13.69 -3.95 3.28
CA SER A 52 -13.54 -3.36 1.94
C SER A 52 -14.58 -3.88 0.95
N THR A 53 -15.16 -2.95 0.18
CA THR A 53 -15.96 -3.27 -1.00
C THR A 53 -15.07 -3.71 -2.15
N ASP A 54 -13.92 -3.05 -2.29
CA ASP A 54 -12.97 -3.20 -3.39
C ASP A 54 -11.53 -3.19 -2.87
N ILE A 55 -10.69 -4.01 -3.49
CA ILE A 55 -9.27 -4.11 -3.19
C ILE A 55 -8.49 -3.83 -4.47
N ILE A 56 -7.68 -2.79 -4.46
CA ILE A 56 -6.81 -2.44 -5.59
C ILE A 56 -5.38 -2.85 -5.27
N TRP A 57 -4.85 -3.80 -6.04
CA TRP A 57 -3.44 -4.18 -5.97
C TRP A 57 -2.65 -3.51 -7.09
N LEU A 58 -1.75 -2.62 -6.70
CA LEU A 58 -0.76 -2.02 -7.59
C LEU A 58 0.43 -2.99 -7.78
N ASP A 59 0.62 -3.47 -9.01
CA ASP A 59 1.69 -4.42 -9.38
C ASP A 59 2.58 -3.89 -10.53
N PRO A 60 3.23 -2.72 -10.37
CA PRO A 60 4.18 -2.25 -11.35
C PRO A 60 5.42 -3.16 -11.38
N PRO A 61 6.06 -3.37 -12.55
CA PRO A 61 7.30 -4.12 -12.64
C PRO A 61 8.42 -3.45 -11.84
N LEU A 62 9.30 -4.27 -11.24
CA LEU A 62 10.40 -3.79 -10.38
C LEU A 62 11.26 -2.72 -11.06
N VAL A 63 11.52 -2.86 -12.37
CA VAL A 63 12.30 -1.90 -13.16
C VAL A 63 11.71 -0.49 -13.18
N LEU A 64 10.41 -0.32 -12.95
CA LEU A 64 9.78 1.00 -12.93
C LEU A 64 10.00 1.75 -11.62
N TYR A 65 9.90 1.06 -10.48
CA TYR A 65 9.92 1.73 -9.19
C TYR A 65 11.25 1.60 -8.45
N LEU A 66 12.09 0.61 -8.77
CA LEU A 66 13.41 0.45 -8.17
C LEU A 66 14.34 1.65 -8.45
N PRO A 67 14.47 2.19 -9.68
CA PRO A 67 15.29 3.38 -9.91
C PRO A 67 14.76 4.62 -9.16
N ARG A 68 13.43 4.75 -9.06
CA ARG A 68 12.78 5.84 -8.32
C ARG A 68 13.05 5.74 -6.82
N LEU A 69 13.03 4.52 -6.29
CA LEU A 69 13.37 4.25 -4.89
C LEU A 69 14.82 4.63 -4.62
N ILE A 70 15.75 4.12 -5.43
CA ILE A 70 17.19 4.38 -5.31
C ILE A 70 17.45 5.89 -5.35
N TRP A 71 16.93 6.57 -6.38
CA TRP A 71 17.08 8.02 -6.54
C TRP A 71 16.54 8.80 -5.33
N ARG A 72 15.34 8.44 -4.86
CA ARG A 72 14.74 9.06 -3.66
C ARG A 72 15.61 8.85 -2.42
N THR A 73 16.14 7.65 -2.21
CA THR A 73 17.01 7.34 -1.07
C THR A 73 18.31 8.13 -1.14
N PHE A 74 18.93 8.26 -2.32
CA PHE A 74 20.11 9.11 -2.51
C PHE A 74 19.83 10.58 -2.18
N LEU A 75 18.74 11.15 -2.70
CA LEU A 75 18.38 12.55 -2.41
C LEU A 75 18.14 12.79 -0.91
N ARG A 76 17.51 11.84 -0.22
CA ARG A 76 17.29 11.91 1.24
C ARG A 76 18.58 11.80 2.04
N LEU A 77 19.49 10.92 1.61
CA LEU A 77 20.80 10.74 2.23
C LEU A 77 21.62 12.05 2.22
N PHE A 78 21.57 12.77 1.11
CA PHE A 78 22.24 14.07 0.95
C PHE A 78 21.41 15.26 1.47
N ARG A 79 20.28 15.01 2.15
CA ARG A 79 19.36 16.05 2.65
C ARG A 79 18.84 17.02 1.57
N LEU A 80 18.86 16.59 0.31
CA LEU A 80 18.29 17.31 -0.83
C LEU A 80 16.77 17.08 -0.94
N ARG A 81 16.23 16.15 -0.14
CA ARG A 81 14.81 15.87 -0.04
C ARG A 81 14.45 15.56 1.41
N GLU A 82 13.24 15.93 1.80
CA GLU A 82 12.71 15.66 3.13
C GLU A 82 12.71 14.15 3.48
N PRO A 83 12.96 13.83 4.76
CA PRO A 83 12.90 12.46 5.26
C PRO A 83 11.50 11.87 5.12
N CYS A 84 11.39 10.56 5.35
CA CYS A 84 10.08 9.88 5.28
C CYS A 84 9.10 10.34 6.37
N SER A 85 9.62 10.80 7.50
CA SER A 85 8.90 11.46 8.59
C SER A 85 9.89 12.32 9.37
N ALA A 86 9.38 13.20 10.23
CA ALA A 86 10.21 13.99 11.14
C ALA A 86 11.15 13.08 11.96
N GLY A 87 12.45 13.39 11.97
CA GLY A 87 13.48 12.62 12.67
C GLY A 87 13.93 11.32 11.99
N CYS A 88 13.34 10.93 10.85
CA CYS A 88 13.68 9.70 10.12
C CYS A 88 14.73 9.93 9.03
N PHE A 89 15.97 10.25 9.42
CA PHE A 89 17.03 10.48 8.46
C PHE A 89 17.68 9.17 8.00
N GLU A 90 17.87 9.03 6.69
CA GLU A 90 18.61 7.91 6.10
C GLU A 90 20.09 7.99 6.52
N ARG A 91 20.67 6.89 7.01
CA ARG A 91 22.10 6.81 7.33
C ARG A 91 22.86 6.03 6.25
N PRO A 92 24.09 6.43 5.87
CA PRO A 92 24.86 5.71 4.84
C PRO A 92 25.09 4.23 5.19
N THR A 93 25.32 3.95 6.48
CA THR A 93 25.49 2.59 7.00
C THR A 93 24.23 1.74 6.83
N GLU A 94 23.05 2.32 7.04
CA GLU A 94 21.75 1.65 6.88
C GLU A 94 21.43 1.42 5.39
N VAL A 95 21.73 2.39 4.54
CA VAL A 95 21.44 2.33 3.10
C VAL A 95 22.35 1.34 2.35
N PHE A 96 23.65 1.33 2.64
CA PHE A 96 24.63 0.55 1.84
C PHE A 96 25.17 -0.70 2.53
N PHE A 97 25.20 -0.73 3.87
CA PHE A 97 25.94 -1.77 4.61
C PHE A 97 25.08 -2.55 5.61
N SER A 98 23.77 -2.34 5.60
CA SER A 98 22.83 -3.04 6.48
C SER A 98 21.88 -3.95 5.71
N LYS A 99 21.52 -5.07 6.33
CA LYS A 99 20.39 -5.92 5.90
C LYS A 99 19.05 -5.18 6.01
N GLU A 100 19.02 -4.11 6.80
CA GLU A 100 17.89 -3.18 6.95
C GLU A 100 17.81 -2.13 5.82
N SER A 101 18.70 -2.21 4.81
CA SER A 101 18.65 -1.30 3.65
C SER A 101 17.31 -1.39 2.94
N ILE A 102 16.64 -0.25 2.73
CA ILE A 102 15.38 -0.16 2.01
C ILE A 102 15.48 -0.69 0.57
N VAL A 103 16.66 -0.56 -0.06
CA VAL A 103 16.90 -1.06 -1.42
C VAL A 103 16.96 -2.59 -1.40
N TRP A 104 17.70 -3.16 -0.45
CA TRP A 104 17.77 -4.61 -0.28
C TRP A 104 16.42 -5.20 0.13
N TRP A 105 15.71 -4.55 1.04
CA TRP A 105 14.35 -4.91 1.45
C TRP A 105 13.41 -4.90 0.24
N CYS A 106 13.47 -3.88 -0.62
CA CYS A 106 12.66 -3.79 -1.83
C CYS A 106 12.87 -4.97 -2.77
N ILE A 107 14.14 -5.29 -3.09
CA ILE A 107 14.49 -6.38 -4.01
C ILE A 107 14.05 -7.73 -3.42
N SER A 108 14.38 -7.98 -2.15
CA SER A 108 14.11 -9.25 -1.47
C SER A 108 12.62 -9.49 -1.19
N ASN A 109 11.83 -8.42 -1.01
CA ASN A 109 10.39 -8.52 -0.76
C ASN A 109 9.53 -8.46 -2.02
N HIS A 110 10.02 -7.94 -3.15
CA HIS A 110 9.21 -7.80 -4.38
C HIS A 110 8.48 -9.10 -4.75
N TRP A 111 9.23 -10.19 -4.87
CA TRP A 111 8.68 -11.49 -5.25
C TRP A 111 7.79 -12.10 -4.17
N LYS A 112 8.12 -11.89 -2.89
CA LYS A 112 7.33 -12.39 -1.76
C LYS A 112 5.96 -11.72 -1.69
N VAL A 113 5.93 -10.39 -1.80
CA VAL A 113 4.69 -9.61 -1.79
C VAL A 113 3.85 -9.93 -3.01
N ARG A 114 4.49 -10.04 -4.19
CA ARG A 114 3.81 -10.43 -5.42
C ARG A 114 3.20 -11.82 -5.33
N ALA A 115 3.95 -12.84 -4.89
CA ALA A 115 3.42 -14.20 -4.72
C ALA A 115 2.24 -14.25 -3.73
N ARG A 116 2.32 -13.49 -2.63
CA ARG A 116 1.22 -13.35 -1.67
C ARG A 116 -0.04 -12.75 -2.31
N ASN A 117 0.11 -11.66 -3.07
CA ASN A 117 -1.00 -11.00 -3.71
C ASN A 117 -1.55 -11.80 -4.90
N GLU A 118 -0.72 -12.57 -5.61
CA GLU A 118 -1.16 -13.54 -6.60
C GLU A 118 -2.04 -14.63 -5.96
N GLY A 119 -1.68 -15.11 -4.75
CA GLY A 119 -2.54 -15.98 -3.96
C GLY A 119 -3.90 -15.35 -3.68
N ARG A 120 -3.92 -14.09 -3.19
CA ARG A 120 -5.16 -13.34 -2.97
C ARG A 120 -5.96 -13.12 -4.26
N MET A 121 -5.32 -12.89 -5.40
CA MET A 121 -5.99 -12.73 -6.69
C MET A 121 -6.69 -14.02 -7.14
N ARG A 122 -6.13 -15.19 -6.85
CA ARG A 122 -6.80 -16.47 -7.14
C ARG A 122 -8.10 -16.64 -6.35
N GLU A 123 -8.16 -16.08 -5.14
CA GLU A 123 -9.36 -16.16 -4.29
C GLU A 123 -10.33 -15.01 -4.58
N LEU A 124 -9.86 -13.77 -4.54
CA LEU A 124 -10.66 -12.55 -4.51
C LEU A 124 -10.73 -11.81 -5.84
N GLY A 125 -10.01 -12.27 -6.87
CA GLY A 125 -9.95 -11.59 -8.17
C GLY A 125 -11.32 -11.42 -8.81
N ILE A 126 -11.64 -10.21 -9.26
CA ILE A 126 -12.96 -9.89 -9.86
C ILE A 126 -13.25 -10.78 -11.08
N GLU A 127 -12.26 -10.99 -11.94
CA GLU A 127 -12.42 -11.73 -13.20
C GLU A 127 -12.45 -13.25 -12.97
N ASN A 128 -11.47 -13.79 -12.24
CA ASN A 128 -11.19 -15.24 -12.19
C ASN A 128 -11.08 -15.81 -10.76
N GLY A 129 -11.55 -15.09 -9.74
CA GLY A 129 -11.46 -15.51 -8.34
C GLY A 129 -12.37 -16.70 -7.99
N THR A 130 -11.94 -17.54 -7.07
CA THR A 130 -12.74 -18.69 -6.60
C THR A 130 -13.79 -18.31 -5.54
N SER A 131 -13.58 -17.22 -4.79
CA SER A 131 -14.48 -16.77 -3.75
C SER A 131 -15.80 -16.24 -4.32
N PRO A 132 -16.94 -16.43 -3.64
CA PRO A 132 -18.18 -15.75 -3.98
C PRO A 132 -18.08 -14.22 -3.88
N ARG A 133 -17.27 -13.71 -2.94
CA ARG A 133 -17.10 -12.26 -2.70
C ARG A 133 -15.85 -11.74 -3.41
N ARG A 134 -15.87 -11.78 -4.75
CA ARG A 134 -14.80 -11.26 -5.60
C ARG A 134 -14.80 -9.74 -5.56
N ARG A 135 -13.64 -9.15 -5.26
CA ARG A 135 -13.49 -7.71 -5.04
C ARG A 135 -12.09 -7.17 -5.29
N MET A 136 -11.16 -8.00 -5.74
CA MET A 136 -9.77 -7.61 -5.95
C MET A 136 -9.47 -7.37 -7.42
N ARG A 137 -8.89 -6.21 -7.73
CA ARG A 137 -8.41 -5.83 -9.06
C ARG A 137 -6.90 -5.63 -9.01
N ARG A 138 -6.20 -6.15 -10.01
CA ARG A 138 -4.78 -5.90 -10.24
C ARG A 138 -4.62 -4.76 -11.24
N LEU A 139 -3.75 -3.80 -10.93
CA LEU A 139 -3.31 -2.75 -11.84
C LEU A 139 -1.80 -2.89 -12.00
N GLY A 140 -1.37 -3.56 -13.08
CA GLY A 140 0.01 -3.89 -13.34
C GLY A 140 0.59 -3.28 -14.61
N GLY A 141 1.81 -3.73 -14.93
CA GLY A 141 2.50 -3.36 -16.17
C GLY A 141 2.96 -1.90 -16.20
N TRP A 142 2.96 -1.30 -17.39
CA TRP A 142 3.51 0.03 -17.66
C TRP A 142 2.47 1.16 -17.56
N GLY A 143 1.31 0.90 -16.95
CA GLY A 143 0.28 1.91 -16.69
C GLY A 143 -0.89 1.93 -17.68
N ALA A 144 -0.89 1.09 -18.72
CA ALA A 144 -2.03 0.96 -19.63
C ALA A 144 -3.30 0.50 -18.89
N GLU A 145 -3.18 -0.51 -18.03
CA GLU A 145 -4.27 -1.00 -17.18
C GLU A 145 -4.80 0.07 -16.23
N LEU A 146 -3.90 0.83 -15.59
CA LEU A 146 -4.27 1.96 -14.73
C LEU A 146 -5.04 3.03 -15.50
N LYS A 147 -4.53 3.43 -16.68
CA LYS A 147 -5.17 4.45 -17.52
C LYS A 147 -6.58 4.02 -17.94
N LYS A 148 -6.73 2.77 -18.39
CA LYS A 148 -8.02 2.20 -18.77
C LYS A 148 -8.99 2.23 -17.58
N TRP A 149 -8.56 1.76 -16.42
CA TRP A 149 -9.40 1.73 -15.22
C TRP A 149 -9.83 3.14 -14.78
N LEU A 150 -8.92 4.13 -14.82
CA LEU A 150 -9.26 5.52 -14.50
C LEU A 150 -10.33 6.08 -15.45
N GLN A 151 -10.23 5.78 -16.75
CA GLN A 151 -11.24 6.19 -17.74
C GLN A 151 -12.60 5.54 -17.47
N GLU A 152 -12.62 4.24 -17.12
CA GLU A 152 -13.86 3.54 -16.76
C GLU A 152 -14.51 4.14 -15.50
N VAL A 153 -13.70 4.49 -14.49
CA VAL A 153 -14.18 5.14 -13.26
C VAL A 153 -14.72 6.53 -13.54
N GLU A 154 -14.03 7.32 -14.36
CA GLU A 154 -14.47 8.66 -14.77
C GLU A 154 -15.83 8.61 -15.48
N GLN A 155 -15.98 7.70 -16.45
CA GLN A 155 -17.26 7.46 -17.14
C GLN A 155 -18.38 7.05 -16.19
N MET A 156 -18.10 6.17 -15.23
CA MET A 156 -19.06 5.73 -14.22
C MET A 156 -19.51 6.87 -13.30
N ILE A 157 -18.60 7.79 -12.95
CA ILE A 157 -18.95 8.95 -12.12
C ILE A 157 -19.85 9.90 -12.90
N HIS A 158 -19.53 10.17 -14.17
CA HIS A 158 -20.33 11.06 -15.01
C HIS A 158 -21.73 10.50 -15.28
N SER A 159 -21.87 9.20 -15.56
CA SER A 159 -23.18 8.58 -15.81
C SER A 159 -24.09 8.49 -14.57
N LYS A 160 -23.55 8.69 -13.37
CA LYS A 160 -24.34 8.78 -12.12
C LYS A 160 -24.82 10.20 -11.81
N GLN A 161 -24.31 11.21 -12.53
CA GLN A 161 -24.67 12.62 -12.33
C GLN A 161 -25.76 13.11 -13.32
N GLU A 162 -26.05 12.33 -14.36
CA GLU A 162 -27.19 12.50 -15.27
C GLU A 162 -28.44 11.74 -14.78
#